data_AF-A0A8S0QVY4-F1
#
_entry.id   AF-A0A8S0QVY4-F1
#
_cell.length_a   1.000
_cell.length_b   1.000
_cell.length_c   1.000
_cell.angle_alpha   90.00
_cell.angle_beta   90.00
_cell.angle_gamma   90.00
#
_symmetry.space_group_name_H-M   'P 1'
#
loop_
_entity.id
_entity.type
_entity.pdbx_description
1 polymer ?
#
loop_
_entity_poly.entity_id
_entity_poly.type
_entity_poly.pdbx_seq_one_letter_code
_entity_poly.pdbx_strand_id
1 'polypeptide(L)'
;MIYTVIVSGIDDLERQRDSIEERRKNLKKLEQDELRAQMKLSMFASVTNIIPNLDDPSKISGHIVDRDTKAVEKFEFDPTKLTAFETCNGIWKMINS
;
A
#
# COMPACT_ATOMS: atom_id res chain seq x y z
N MET A 1 20.77 16.42 48.80
CA MET A 1 20.24 17.00 47.54
C MET A 1 20.84 16.37 46.28
N ILE A 2 22.16 16.22 46.15
CA ILE A 2 22.82 15.69 44.93
C ILE A 2 22.33 14.28 44.55
N TYR A 3 22.18 13.37 45.52
CA TYR A 3 21.69 12.01 45.27
C TYR A 3 20.30 11.96 44.61
N THR A 4 19.37 12.80 45.05
CA THR A 4 18.01 12.90 44.50
C THR A 4 17.99 13.41 43.06
N VAL A 5 18.89 14.34 42.73
CA VAL A 5 19.07 14.85 41.36
C VAL A 5 19.65 13.77 40.44
N ILE A 6 20.57 12.95 40.95
CA ILE A 6 21.13 11.82 40.18
C ILE A 6 20.06 10.76 39.91
N VAL A 7 19.29 10.36 40.93
CA VAL A 7 18.23 9.35 40.77
C VAL A 7 17.16 9.79 39.78
N SER A 8 16.67 11.03 39.89
CA SER A 8 15.68 11.56 38.92
C SER A 8 16.22 11.63 37.49
N GLY A 9 17.50 12.00 37.31
CA GLY A 9 18.13 11.97 36.00
C GLY A 9 18.24 10.57 35.40
N ILE A 10 18.47 9.54 36.23
CA ILE A 10 18.48 8.14 35.80
C ILE A 10 17.06 7.71 35.39
N ASP A 11 16.06 8.03 36.21
CA ASP A 11 14.65 7.69 35.92
C ASP A 11 14.16 8.33 34.60
N ASP A 12 14.54 9.59 34.35
CA ASP A 12 14.19 10.29 33.11
C ASP A 12 14.86 9.65 31.89
N LEU A 13 16.13 9.25 31.99
CA LEU A 13 16.84 8.55 30.93
C LEU A 13 16.24 7.16 30.66
N GLU A 14 15.79 6.46 31.69
CA GLU A 14 15.12 5.17 31.55
C GLU A 14 13.79 5.31 30.81
N ARG A 15 12.98 6.31 31.16
CA ARG A 15 11.74 6.64 30.43
C ARG A 15 12.00 7.01 28.97
N GLN A 16 13.06 7.78 28.70
CA GLN A 16 13.46 8.11 27.34
C GLN A 16 13.88 6.87 26.54
N ARG A 17 14.65 5.96 27.16
CA ARG A 17 15.04 4.68 26.54
C ARG A 17 13.81 3.88 26.14
N ASP A 18 12.86 3.72 27.05
CA ASP A 18 11.65 2.93 26.82
C ASP A 18 10.81 3.56 25.68
N SER A 19 10.65 4.88 25.68
CA SER A 19 9.98 5.61 24.60
C SER A 19 10.65 5.43 23.23
N ILE A 20 11.99 5.45 23.19
CA ILE A 20 12.75 5.23 21.96
C ILE A 20 12.58 3.79 21.47
N GLU A 21 12.57 2.81 22.38
CA GLU A 21 12.39 1.40 22.02
C GLU A 21 10.99 1.13 21.46
N GLU A 22 9.94 1.68 22.06
CA GLU A 22 8.59 1.62 21.54
C GLU A 22 8.49 2.22 20.13
N ARG A 23 9.07 3.41 19.93
CA ARG A 23 9.09 4.05 18.62
C ARG A 23 9.80 3.19 17.57
N ARG A 24 10.92 2.55 17.93
CA ARG A 24 11.65 1.62 17.04
C ARG A 24 10.80 0.40 16.67
N LYS A 25 10.06 -0.17 17.62
CA LYS A 25 9.15 -1.30 17.36
C LYS A 25 8.04 -0.89 16.39
N ASN A 26 7.45 0.29 16.60
CA ASN A 26 6.39 0.81 15.74
C ASN A 26 6.89 1.08 14.32
N LEU A 27 8.10 1.64 14.16
CA LEU A 27 8.71 1.86 12.85
C LEU A 27 8.95 0.54 12.10
N LYS A 28 9.50 -0.48 12.77
CA LYS A 28 9.69 -1.81 12.17
C LYS A 28 8.38 -2.43 11.69
N LYS A 29 7.30 -2.24 12.45
CA LYS A 29 5.97 -2.72 12.06
C LYS A 29 5.43 -1.98 10.83
N LEU A 30 5.59 -0.65 10.79
CA LEU A 30 5.18 0.16 9.63
C LEU A 30 5.95 -0.25 8.36
N GLU A 31 7.26 -0.44 8.45
CA GLU A 31 8.09 -0.93 7.33
C GLU A 31 7.64 -2.31 6.85
N GLN A 32 7.31 -3.22 7.77
CA GLN A 32 6.81 -4.54 7.43
C GLN A 32 5.43 -4.49 6.75
N ASP A 33 4.54 -3.64 7.25
CA ASP A 33 3.19 -3.47 6.68
C ASP A 33 3.26 -2.81 5.30
N GLU A 34 4.16 -1.84 5.09
CA GLU A 34 4.43 -1.22 3.79
C GLU A 34 4.98 -2.25 2.79
N LEU A 35 5.99 -3.02 3.19
CA LEU A 35 6.54 -4.10 2.34
C LEU A 35 5.45 -5.10 1.95
N ARG A 36 4.61 -5.51 2.91
CA ARG A 36 3.49 -6.41 2.64
C ARG A 36 2.50 -5.80 1.64
N ALA A 37 2.19 -4.51 1.75
CA ALA A 37 1.32 -3.82 0.81
C ALA A 37 1.93 -3.79 -0.60
N GLN A 38 3.22 -3.46 -0.72
CA GLN A 38 3.95 -3.46 -1.99
C GLN A 38 3.99 -4.86 -2.63
N MET A 39 4.27 -5.90 -1.86
CA MET A 39 4.26 -7.29 -2.34
C MET A 39 2.89 -7.71 -2.86
N LYS A 40 1.81 -7.32 -2.16
CA LYS A 40 0.43 -7.59 -2.58
C LYS A 40 0.10 -6.90 -3.90
N LEU A 41 0.49 -5.63 -4.05
CA LEU A 41 0.31 -4.89 -5.31
C LEU A 41 1.11 -5.52 -6.45
N SER A 42 2.37 -5.91 -6.20
CA SER A 42 3.21 -6.60 -7.19
C SER A 42 2.60 -7.93 -7.61
N MET A 43 2.03 -8.69 -6.66
CA MET A 43 1.33 -9.94 -6.96
C MET A 43 0.15 -9.67 -7.90
N PHE A 44 -0.70 -8.68 -7.60
CA PHE A 44 -1.82 -8.35 -8.48
C PHE A 44 -1.36 -7.93 -9.88
N ALA A 45 -0.39 -7.03 -9.97
CA ALA A 45 0.17 -6.59 -11.26
C ALA A 45 0.80 -7.73 -12.07
N SER A 46 1.39 -8.75 -11.41
CA SER A 46 1.96 -9.91 -12.09
C SER A 46 0.92 -10.82 -12.75
N VAL A 47 -0.32 -10.82 -12.22
CA VAL A 47 -1.41 -11.67 -12.71
C VAL A 47 -2.26 -10.93 -13.73
N THR A 48 -2.53 -9.64 -13.49
CA THR A 48 -3.46 -8.87 -14.32
C THR A 48 -2.78 -8.02 -15.37
N ASN A 49 -1.47 -7.76 -15.20
CA ASN A 49 -0.73 -6.74 -15.95
C ASN A 49 -1.41 -5.35 -15.95
N ILE A 50 -2.19 -5.05 -14.90
CA ILE A 50 -2.90 -3.78 -14.76
C ILE A 50 -2.12 -2.80 -13.88
N ILE A 51 -2.05 -1.56 -14.34
CA ILE A 51 -1.66 -0.40 -13.54
C ILE A 51 -2.92 0.45 -13.31
N PRO A 52 -3.49 0.45 -12.10
CA PRO A 52 -4.68 1.25 -11.80
C PRO A 52 -4.34 2.74 -11.76
N ASN A 53 -5.26 3.57 -12.22
CA ASN A 53 -5.19 5.02 -12.01
C ASN A 53 -5.78 5.37 -10.63
N LEU A 54 -5.03 6.13 -9.83
CA LEU A 54 -5.40 6.49 -8.46
C LEU A 54 -5.87 7.96 -8.33
N ASP A 55 -5.82 8.73 -9.42
CA ASP A 55 -6.09 10.18 -9.39
C ASP A 55 -7.58 10.51 -9.22
N ASP A 56 -8.47 9.67 -9.76
CA ASP A 56 -9.93 9.89 -9.74
C ASP A 56 -10.65 8.72 -9.03
N PRO A 57 -11.07 8.90 -7.76
CA PRO A 57 -11.77 7.84 -7.02
C PRO A 57 -13.23 7.64 -7.46
N SER A 58 -13.77 8.52 -8.32
CA SER A 58 -15.16 8.38 -8.81
C SER A 58 -15.29 7.33 -9.91
N LYS A 59 -14.18 6.82 -10.44
CA LYS A 59 -14.14 5.90 -11.58
C LYS A 59 -13.17 4.76 -11.34
N ILE A 60 -13.43 3.63 -12.00
CA ILE A 60 -12.48 2.51 -12.05
C ILE A 60 -11.73 2.63 -13.38
N SER A 61 -10.50 3.11 -13.35
CA SER A 61 -9.70 3.33 -14.56
C SER A 61 -8.26 2.89 -14.40
N GLY A 62 -7.57 2.72 -15.52
CA GLY A 62 -6.17 2.30 -15.52
C GLY A 62 -5.70 1.86 -16.89
N HIS A 63 -4.56 1.18 -16.89
CA HIS A 63 -3.91 0.66 -18.08
C HIS A 63 -3.65 -0.84 -17.95
N ILE A 64 -3.88 -1.59 -19.02
CA ILE A 64 -3.41 -2.97 -19.19
C ILE A 64 -2.13 -2.90 -20.01
N VAL A 65 -1.06 -3.53 -19.53
CA VAL A 65 0.26 -3.52 -20.17
C VAL A 65 0.57 -4.91 -20.70
N ASP A 66 0.64 -5.06 -22.00
CA ASP A 66 1.17 -6.29 -22.59
C ASP A 66 2.71 -6.20 -22.62
N ARG A 67 3.38 -7.15 -21.96
CA ARG A 67 4.84 -7.18 -21.87
C ARG A 67 5.50 -7.67 -23.16
N ASP A 68 4.84 -8.53 -23.92
CA ASP A 68 5.37 -9.15 -25.12
C ASP A 68 5.26 -8.18 -26.30
N THR A 69 4.10 -7.56 -26.45
CA THR A 69 3.85 -6.60 -27.54
C THR A 69 4.21 -5.16 -27.17
N LYS A 70 4.46 -4.88 -25.89
CA LYS A 70 4.64 -3.53 -25.32
C LYS A 70 3.42 -2.62 -25.55
N ALA A 71 2.25 -3.20 -25.80
CA ALA A 71 1.01 -2.45 -25.94
C ALA A 71 0.52 -1.95 -24.58
N VAL A 72 -0.09 -0.77 -24.58
CA VAL A 72 -0.72 -0.17 -23.40
C VAL A 72 -2.15 0.20 -23.77
N GLU A 73 -3.11 -0.50 -23.19
CA GLU A 73 -4.53 -0.26 -23.41
C GLU A 73 -5.13 0.44 -22.20
N LYS A 74 -5.86 1.54 -22.42
CA LYS A 74 -6.53 2.28 -21.36
C LYS A 74 -7.96 1.77 -21.17
N PHE A 75 -8.39 1.61 -19.93
CA PHE A 75 -9.78 1.32 -19.59
C PHE A 75 -10.34 2.35 -18.60
N GLU A 76 -11.66 2.54 -18.65
CA GLU A 76 -12.42 3.38 -17.72
C GLU A 76 -13.83 2.82 -17.58
N PHE A 77 -14.25 2.59 -16.35
CA PHE A 77 -15.58 2.12 -15.98
C PHE A 77 -16.22 3.10 -15.01
N ASP A 78 -17.50 3.38 -15.25
CA ASP A 78 -18.35 4.22 -14.42
C ASP A 78 -19.08 3.33 -13.39
N PRO A 79 -18.76 3.43 -12.09
CA PRO A 79 -19.36 2.60 -11.05
C PRO A 79 -20.87 2.83 -10.88
N THR A 80 -21.41 3.93 -11.43
CA THR A 80 -22.85 4.22 -11.38
C THR A 80 -23.64 3.52 -12.49
N LYS A 81 -22.96 3.11 -13.56
CA LYS A 81 -23.58 2.48 -14.74
C LYS A 81 -23.43 0.97 -14.76
N LEU A 82 -22.39 0.45 -14.12
CA LEU A 82 -22.06 -0.97 -14.13
C LEU A 82 -21.99 -1.51 -12.72
N THR A 83 -22.51 -2.73 -12.55
CA THR A 83 -22.31 -3.45 -11.31
C THR A 83 -20.84 -3.84 -11.14
N ALA A 84 -20.42 -4.11 -9.90
CA ALA A 84 -19.09 -4.64 -9.63
C ALA A 84 -18.82 -5.94 -10.39
N PHE A 85 -19.84 -6.79 -10.56
CA PHE A 85 -19.73 -8.03 -11.32
C PHE A 85 -19.46 -7.79 -12.80
N GLU A 86 -20.22 -6.90 -13.45
CA GLU A 86 -20.04 -6.58 -14.86
C GLU A 86 -18.67 -5.93 -15.11
N THR A 87 -18.25 -5.03 -14.21
CA THR A 87 -16.94 -4.38 -14.28
C THR A 87 -15.82 -5.42 -14.18
N CYS A 88 -15.85 -6.31 -13.18
CA CYS A 88 -14.86 -7.37 -13.02
C CYS A 88 -14.80 -8.31 -14.22
N ASN A 89 -15.96 -8.70 -14.76
CA ASN A 89 -16.02 -9.56 -15.93
C ASN A 89 -15.46 -8.86 -17.18
N GLY A 90 -15.75 -7.57 -17.35
CA GLY A 90 -15.18 -6.74 -18.42
C GLY A 90 -13.65 -6.67 -18.33
N ILE A 91 -13.12 -6.41 -17.14
CA ILE A 91 -11.67 -6.39 -16.89
C ILE A 91 -11.03 -7.74 -17.21
N TRP A 92 -11.61 -8.85 -16.73
CA TRP A 92 -11.07 -10.18 -17.01
C TRP A 92 -11.10 -10.57 -18.48
N LYS A 93 -12.09 -10.10 -19.25
CA LYS A 93 -12.11 -10.31 -20.71
C LYS A 93 -10.97 -9.58 -21.41
N MET A 94 -10.62 -8.37 -20.96
CA MET A 94 -9.50 -7.62 -21.52
C MET A 94 -8.15 -8.27 -21.19
N ILE A 95 -7.99 -8.81 -19.97
CA ILE A 95 -6.76 -9.52 -19.58
C ILE A 95 -6.52 -10.80 -20.41
N ASN A 96 -7.60 -11.48 -20.83
CA ASN A 96 -7.54 -12.74 -21.58
C ASN A 96 -7.70 -12.57 -23.09
N SER A 97 -7.74 -11.34 -23.60
CA SER A 97 -7.81 -11.07 -25.06
C SER A 97 -6.44 -11.20 -25.70
#